data_AF-A0A968PFB8-F1
#
_entry.id   AF-A0A968PFB8-F1
#
_cell.length_a   1.000
_cell.length_b   1.000
_cell.length_c   1.000
_cell.angle_alpha   90.00
_cell.angle_beta   90.00
_cell.angle_gamma   90.00
#
_symmetry.space_group_name_H-M   'P 1'
#
loop_
_entity.id
_entity.type
_entity.pdbx_description
1 polymer ?
#
loop_
_entity_poly.entity_id
_entity_poly.type
_entity_poly.pdbx_seq_one_letter_code
_entity_poly.pdbx_strand_id
1 'polypeptide(L)'
;MKYDCPTKKHESEPPNILRDVLQGMAAEIAKQPRQNDKPPIFRRESEVCQCQCPGAFPIDALSGPMKCLAESVSQAVDCEPVYAALPALVLAASMIGTTRKLQIAKGHYAPSVLWAAIVAPSGSAKSPCADAVFAPASSIQRLRIREHQQAIDKYESDLVQYQAAVKRKDGTAGEQPKPPKPVRYFTRDATVESLCSLLHDNPRGLLYSPDELAQWLGMFDRYSGGTGGSDRANWLAMYDAREVIVDRKGSNHKKPVYVASAAVSVFGSVQSRILSKLLTEEDRASGLAARLLLVQPPVKALWWTGKDISESVSMKWHNHLNALLTLDHGRDDADEPTSVMVRLSPEATEAYKAYYNRISVLWESSSDDDYQASLAKLRNVAARLATIVHTSRSCDGERVDPLMVDTDSMVRGITLADY
;
A
#
# COMPACT_ATOMS: atom_id res chain seq x y z
N MET A 1 -29.90 69.86 35.19
CA MET A 1 -30.96 68.93 35.66
C MET A 1 -31.32 68.00 34.51
N LYS A 2 -31.36 66.69 34.77
CA LYS A 2 -31.65 65.64 33.77
C LYS A 2 -32.95 65.95 32.99
N TYR A 3 -32.91 65.76 31.69
CA TYR A 3 -34.09 65.63 30.83
C TYR A 3 -33.90 64.51 29.81
N ASP A 4 -35.05 63.89 29.54
CA ASP A 4 -35.39 62.68 28.81
C ASP A 4 -35.42 62.82 27.27
N CYS A 5 -35.17 61.70 26.57
CA CYS A 5 -35.85 61.17 25.34
C CYS A 5 -35.84 62.01 24.02
N PRO A 6 -36.30 61.54 22.83
CA PRO A 6 -36.46 60.20 22.23
C PRO A 6 -35.88 60.03 20.78
N THR A 7 -35.80 58.77 20.32
CA THR A 7 -35.95 58.21 18.95
C THR A 7 -35.83 59.09 17.67
N LYS A 8 -35.05 58.62 16.68
CA LYS A 8 -35.53 58.16 15.35
C LYS A 8 -34.40 57.68 14.42
N LYS A 9 -34.71 56.63 13.65
CA LYS A 9 -33.92 56.09 12.53
C LYS A 9 -33.77 57.13 11.41
N HIS A 10 -32.58 57.23 10.85
CA HIS A 10 -32.38 57.53 9.43
C HIS A 10 -31.24 56.64 8.91
N GLU A 11 -31.59 55.78 7.97
CA GLU A 11 -30.67 55.05 7.10
C GLU A 11 -29.84 56.05 6.31
N SER A 12 -28.52 55.94 6.40
CA SER A 12 -27.61 56.45 5.39
C SER A 12 -26.58 55.36 5.16
N GLU A 13 -26.69 54.68 4.01
CA GLU A 13 -25.67 53.76 3.53
C GLU A 13 -24.36 54.54 3.33
N PRO A 14 -23.23 54.08 3.89
CA PRO A 14 -21.95 54.69 3.58
C PRO A 14 -21.52 54.31 2.15
N PRO A 15 -20.88 55.22 1.41
CA PRO A 15 -20.56 55.05 -0.01
C PRO A 15 -19.64 53.86 -0.24
N ASN A 16 -19.95 53.10 -1.28
CA ASN A 16 -19.30 51.84 -1.65
C ASN A 16 -17.97 52.13 -2.39
N ILE A 17 -16.96 52.57 -1.63
CA ILE A 17 -15.62 52.98 -2.07
C ILE A 17 -14.94 51.93 -2.97
N LEU A 18 -15.31 50.64 -2.85
CA LEU A 18 -14.74 49.57 -3.67
C LEU A 18 -15.25 49.59 -5.13
N ARG A 19 -16.47 50.08 -5.37
CA ARG A 19 -17.07 50.06 -6.72
C ARG A 19 -16.52 51.18 -7.60
N ASP A 20 -16.26 52.34 -7.01
CA ASP A 20 -15.67 53.50 -7.71
C ASP A 20 -14.19 53.29 -8.02
N VAL A 21 -13.44 52.61 -7.13
CA VAL A 21 -12.05 52.21 -7.39
C VAL A 21 -11.97 51.19 -8.55
N LEU A 22 -12.88 50.21 -8.58
CA LEU A 22 -12.90 49.20 -9.65
C LEU A 22 -13.35 49.76 -11.01
N GLN A 23 -14.26 50.75 -11.02
CA GLN A 23 -14.66 51.44 -12.26
C GLN A 23 -13.56 52.38 -12.79
N GLY A 24 -12.78 53.02 -11.91
CA GLY A 24 -11.62 53.83 -12.30
C GLY A 24 -10.52 53.00 -12.96
N MET A 25 -10.17 51.84 -12.38
CA MET A 25 -9.13 50.96 -12.93
C MET A 25 -9.52 50.33 -14.27
N ALA A 26 -10.81 50.04 -14.48
CA ALA A 26 -11.32 49.48 -15.74
C ALA A 26 -11.24 50.49 -16.91
N ALA A 27 -11.39 51.79 -16.65
CA ALA A 27 -11.29 52.83 -17.67
C ALA A 27 -9.85 53.14 -18.10
N GLU A 28 -8.87 52.84 -17.23
CA GLU A 28 -7.45 53.12 -17.47
C GLU A 28 -6.75 51.98 -18.25
N ILE A 29 -7.25 50.75 -18.10
CA ILE A 29 -6.79 49.57 -18.87
C ILE A 29 -7.29 49.61 -20.33
N ALA A 30 -8.39 50.32 -20.62
CA ALA A 30 -8.99 50.38 -21.96
C ALA A 30 -8.26 51.33 -22.95
N LYS A 31 -7.25 52.08 -22.52
CA LYS A 31 -6.60 53.13 -23.33
C LYS A 31 -5.19 52.82 -23.85
N GLN A 32 -4.64 51.62 -23.60
CA GLN A 32 -3.29 51.28 -24.08
C GLN A 32 -3.34 50.37 -25.33
N PRO A 33 -2.57 50.69 -26.39
CA PRO A 33 -2.58 49.91 -27.63
C PRO A 33 -1.94 48.54 -27.42
N ARG A 34 -2.56 47.49 -27.96
CA ARG A 34 -2.06 46.11 -27.91
C ARG A 34 -0.77 45.99 -28.72
N GLN A 35 0.38 45.93 -28.04
CA GLN A 35 1.61 45.42 -28.63
C GLN A 35 1.69 43.90 -28.42
N ASN A 36 2.07 43.20 -29.49
CA ASN A 36 2.26 41.76 -29.55
C ASN A 36 3.39 41.33 -28.61
N ASP A 37 3.07 40.84 -27.42
CA ASP A 37 4.03 40.16 -26.56
C ASP A 37 3.54 38.76 -26.17
N LYS A 38 4.38 37.77 -26.48
CA LYS A 38 4.24 36.38 -26.02
C LYS A 38 4.25 36.35 -24.49
N PRO A 39 3.51 35.43 -23.84
CA PRO A 39 3.46 35.38 -22.39
C PRO A 39 4.85 35.13 -21.78
N PRO A 40 5.14 35.71 -20.60
CA PRO A 40 6.47 35.64 -20.01
C PRO A 40 6.77 34.20 -19.58
N ILE A 41 7.83 33.64 -20.17
CA ILE A 41 8.42 32.37 -19.71
C ILE A 41 9.15 32.70 -18.41
N PHE A 42 8.51 32.45 -17.27
CA PHE A 42 9.18 32.43 -15.97
C PHE A 42 10.09 31.20 -15.89
N ARG A 43 11.30 31.30 -16.43
CA ARG A 43 12.39 30.39 -16.03
C ARG A 43 12.95 30.93 -14.71
N ARG A 44 12.57 30.30 -13.60
CA ARG A 44 13.46 30.30 -12.44
C ARG A 44 14.61 29.37 -12.79
N GLU A 45 15.81 29.92 -12.88
CA GLU A 45 17.02 29.12 -12.74
C GLU A 45 16.96 28.48 -11.36
N SER A 46 16.60 27.20 -11.32
CA SER A 46 16.69 26.40 -10.12
C SER A 46 18.16 26.15 -9.84
N GLU A 47 18.66 26.63 -8.71
CA GLU A 47 19.85 26.05 -8.08
C GLU A 47 19.69 24.53 -8.11
N VAL A 48 20.60 23.88 -8.84
CA VAL A 48 20.61 22.44 -9.00
C VAL A 48 20.85 21.85 -7.60
N CYS A 49 19.81 21.26 -7.03
CA CYS A 49 19.95 20.41 -5.86
C CYS A 49 21.03 19.36 -6.19
N GLN A 50 22.13 19.35 -5.44
CA GLN A 50 23.18 18.31 -5.54
C GLN A 50 22.70 16.94 -5.02
N CYS A 51 21.39 16.75 -4.88
CA CYS A 51 20.80 15.43 -4.72
C CYS A 51 20.93 14.71 -6.06
N GLN A 52 21.60 13.56 -6.08
CA GLN A 52 21.49 12.62 -7.20
C GLN A 52 20.00 12.31 -7.37
N CYS A 53 19.36 12.95 -8.35
CA CYS A 53 17.99 12.60 -8.70
C CYS A 53 18.02 11.12 -9.07
N PRO A 54 17.22 10.25 -8.43
CA PRO A 54 17.09 8.88 -8.91
C PRO A 54 16.74 8.96 -10.39
N GLY A 55 17.36 8.08 -11.20
CA GLY A 55 17.10 8.01 -12.63
C GLY A 55 15.60 7.81 -12.92
N ALA A 56 15.21 7.77 -14.20
CA ALA A 56 13.83 7.44 -14.53
C ALA A 56 13.42 6.10 -13.89
N PHE A 57 12.21 6.03 -13.31
CA PHE A 57 11.70 4.80 -12.70
C PHE A 57 11.73 3.66 -13.74
N PRO A 58 12.27 2.47 -13.40
CA PRO A 58 12.44 1.37 -14.36
C PRO A 58 11.10 0.65 -14.61
N ILE A 59 10.21 1.32 -15.33
CA ILE A 59 8.84 0.85 -15.56
C ILE A 59 8.78 -0.46 -16.34
N ASP A 60 9.79 -0.74 -17.16
CA ASP A 60 9.95 -1.99 -17.90
C ASP A 60 10.22 -3.20 -17.00
N ALA A 61 10.65 -2.97 -15.76
CA ALA A 61 10.84 -4.02 -14.78
C ALA A 61 9.52 -4.55 -14.18
N LEU A 62 8.40 -3.86 -14.43
CA LEU A 62 7.07 -4.34 -14.02
C LEU A 62 6.55 -5.43 -14.97
N SER A 63 5.57 -6.21 -14.50
CA SER A 63 4.72 -7.06 -15.35
C SER A 63 3.85 -6.23 -16.29
N GLY A 64 3.35 -6.82 -17.38
CA GLY A 64 2.44 -6.17 -18.33
C GLY A 64 1.30 -5.35 -17.69
N PRO A 65 0.46 -5.92 -16.81
CA PRO A 65 -0.69 -5.21 -16.23
C PRO A 65 -0.28 -4.02 -15.36
N MET A 66 0.73 -4.20 -14.50
CA MET A 66 1.27 -3.14 -13.65
C MET A 66 1.93 -2.02 -14.47
N LYS A 67 2.68 -2.36 -15.52
CA LYS A 67 3.29 -1.39 -16.45
C LYS A 67 2.23 -0.56 -17.15
N CYS A 68 1.26 -1.20 -17.82
CA CYS A 68 0.21 -0.51 -18.54
C CYS A 68 -0.63 0.41 -17.64
N LEU A 69 -0.91 -0.04 -16.41
CA LEU A 69 -1.60 0.77 -15.40
C LEU A 69 -0.76 2.00 -15.02
N ALA A 70 0.52 1.81 -14.70
CA ALA A 70 1.39 2.89 -14.27
C ALA A 70 1.57 3.96 -15.37
N GLU A 71 1.74 3.55 -16.63
CA GLU A 71 1.80 4.45 -17.78
C GLU A 71 0.49 5.22 -17.96
N SER A 72 -0.64 4.53 -17.88
CA SER A 72 -1.96 5.16 -18.09
C SER A 72 -2.28 6.16 -16.98
N VAL A 73 -2.02 5.82 -15.72
CA VAL A 73 -2.21 6.73 -14.59
C VAL A 73 -1.26 7.93 -14.69
N SER A 74 0.01 7.69 -15.02
CA SER A 74 1.00 8.75 -15.23
C SER A 74 0.57 9.74 -16.29
N GLN A 75 0.06 9.25 -17.43
CA GLN A 75 -0.42 10.10 -18.53
C GLN A 75 -1.72 10.83 -18.20
N ALA A 76 -2.61 10.24 -17.41
CA ALA A 76 -3.88 10.86 -17.00
C ALA A 76 -3.66 11.96 -15.95
N VAL A 77 -2.83 11.69 -14.95
CA VAL A 77 -2.63 12.59 -13.80
C VAL A 77 -1.45 13.57 -14.02
N ASP A 78 -0.65 13.36 -15.05
CA ASP A 78 0.61 14.08 -15.29
C ASP A 78 1.59 13.97 -14.11
N CYS A 79 1.83 12.75 -13.63
CA CYS A 79 2.76 12.45 -12.55
C CYS A 79 3.87 11.48 -13.02
N GLU A 80 4.90 11.28 -12.21
CA GLU A 80 5.88 10.21 -12.47
C GLU A 80 5.20 8.82 -12.40
N PRO A 81 5.59 7.85 -13.24
CA PRO A 81 4.97 6.51 -13.23
C PRO A 81 5.05 5.79 -11.89
N VAL A 82 6.07 6.08 -11.09
CA VAL A 82 6.25 5.46 -9.76
C VAL A 82 5.12 5.77 -8.79
N TYR A 83 4.39 6.88 -8.98
CA TYR A 83 3.20 7.20 -8.16
C TYR A 83 2.09 6.15 -8.28
N ALA A 84 2.05 5.42 -9.39
CA ALA A 84 1.11 4.32 -9.61
C ALA A 84 1.80 2.95 -9.53
N ALA A 85 3.06 2.84 -9.97
CA ALA A 85 3.79 1.57 -9.94
C ALA A 85 4.04 1.05 -8.53
N LEU A 86 4.43 1.92 -7.58
CA LEU A 86 4.71 1.50 -6.21
C LEU A 86 3.47 0.95 -5.49
N PRO A 87 2.30 1.64 -5.46
CA PRO A 87 1.09 1.04 -4.89
C PRO A 87 0.65 -0.22 -5.63
N ALA A 88 0.86 -0.32 -6.95
CA ALA A 88 0.51 -1.52 -7.72
C ALA A 88 1.35 -2.73 -7.29
N LEU A 89 2.66 -2.54 -7.09
CA LEU A 89 3.57 -3.58 -6.58
C LEU A 89 3.16 -4.04 -5.17
N VAL A 90 2.86 -3.11 -4.26
CA VAL A 90 2.46 -3.47 -2.90
C VAL A 90 1.10 -4.15 -2.88
N LEU A 91 0.15 -3.72 -3.72
CA LEU A 91 -1.15 -4.39 -3.86
C LEU A 91 -0.99 -5.80 -4.40
N ALA A 92 -0.19 -5.98 -5.46
CA ALA A 92 0.11 -7.30 -6.02
C ALA A 92 0.79 -8.19 -4.97
N ALA A 93 1.74 -7.66 -4.20
CA ALA A 93 2.36 -8.37 -3.07
C ALA A 93 1.29 -8.86 -2.08
N SER A 94 0.35 -7.98 -1.68
CA SER A 94 -0.73 -8.36 -0.78
C SER A 94 -1.69 -9.41 -1.36
N MET A 95 -2.01 -9.33 -2.64
CA MET A 95 -2.92 -10.28 -3.29
C MET A 95 -2.28 -11.66 -3.49
N ILE A 96 -0.95 -11.72 -3.62
CA ILE A 96 -0.19 -12.98 -3.55
C ILE A 96 -0.11 -13.45 -2.09
N GLY A 97 0.37 -12.58 -1.21
CA GLY A 97 0.47 -12.80 0.23
C GLY A 97 1.24 -14.07 0.58
N THR A 98 0.67 -14.91 1.44
CA THR A 98 1.27 -16.19 1.87
C THR A 98 1.07 -17.33 0.89
N THR A 99 0.39 -17.15 -0.24
CA THR A 99 0.16 -18.26 -1.19
C THR A 99 1.42 -18.67 -1.93
N ARG A 100 2.34 -17.73 -2.14
CA ARG A 100 3.65 -17.97 -2.74
C ARG A 100 4.74 -17.44 -1.82
N LYS A 101 5.75 -18.27 -1.58
CA LYS A 101 6.95 -17.94 -0.81
C LYS A 101 8.16 -18.44 -1.57
N LEU A 102 9.12 -17.55 -1.82
CA LEU A 102 10.34 -17.91 -2.52
C LEU A 102 11.30 -18.62 -1.57
N GLN A 103 11.83 -19.75 -2.01
CA GLN A 103 12.94 -20.46 -1.38
C GLN A 103 14.25 -20.03 -2.06
N ILE A 104 15.00 -19.15 -1.38
CA ILE A 104 16.31 -18.68 -1.87
C ILE A 104 17.35 -19.78 -1.63
N ALA A 105 17.33 -20.34 -0.43
CA ALA A 105 18.13 -21.50 -0.03
C ALA A 105 17.34 -22.32 0.99
N LYS A 106 17.80 -23.53 1.32
CA LYS A 106 17.17 -24.34 2.36
C LYS A 106 17.22 -23.59 3.70
N GLY A 107 16.05 -23.30 4.28
CA GLY A 107 15.93 -22.52 5.52
C GLY A 107 15.93 -21.00 5.34
N HIS A 108 16.16 -20.48 4.12
CA HIS A 108 16.12 -19.05 3.81
C HIS A 108 15.01 -18.77 2.80
N TYR A 109 13.97 -18.11 3.28
CA TYR A 109 12.76 -17.83 2.50
C TYR A 109 12.48 -16.33 2.41
N ALA A 110 11.88 -15.92 1.30
CA ALA A 110 11.37 -14.56 1.08
C ALA A 110 9.85 -14.61 0.83
N PRO A 111 9.03 -14.05 1.73
CA PRO A 111 7.58 -13.97 1.52
C PRO A 111 7.21 -12.83 0.57
N SER A 112 6.03 -12.92 -0.06
CA SER A 112 5.49 -11.87 -0.93
C SER A 112 4.86 -10.73 -0.12
N VAL A 113 5.68 -10.04 0.69
CA VAL A 113 5.24 -8.94 1.57
C VAL A 113 6.13 -7.73 1.35
N LEU A 114 5.52 -6.58 1.06
CA LEU A 114 6.23 -5.30 0.86
C LEU A 114 5.67 -4.22 1.77
N TRP A 115 6.58 -3.43 2.35
CA TRP A 115 6.24 -2.18 3.01
C TRP A 115 6.86 -1.05 2.20
N ALA A 116 6.04 -0.14 1.67
CA ALA A 116 6.53 0.94 0.85
C ALA A 116 5.73 2.24 1.06
N ALA A 117 6.37 3.36 0.80
CA ALA A 117 5.70 4.65 0.83
C ALA A 117 6.26 5.65 -0.17
N ILE A 118 5.35 6.48 -0.68
CA ILE A 118 5.70 7.64 -1.50
C ILE A 118 5.94 8.84 -0.60
N VAL A 119 7.11 9.44 -0.74
CA VAL A 119 7.53 10.67 -0.06
C VAL A 119 7.39 11.84 -1.03
N ALA A 120 6.38 12.69 -0.85
CA ALA A 120 6.21 13.88 -1.68
C ALA A 120 5.40 14.98 -0.96
N PRO A 121 5.57 16.27 -1.30
CA PRO A 121 4.82 17.35 -0.67
C PRO A 121 3.31 17.25 -0.93
N SER A 122 2.51 18.02 -0.18
CA SER A 122 1.07 18.11 -0.45
C SER A 122 0.81 18.61 -1.88
N GLY A 123 -0.24 18.11 -2.51
CA GLY A 123 -0.59 18.46 -3.90
C GLY A 123 0.17 17.68 -4.98
N SER A 124 1.07 16.74 -4.65
CA SER A 124 1.84 15.96 -5.64
C SER A 124 1.13 14.72 -6.21
N ALA A 125 -0.20 14.73 -6.33
CA ALA A 125 -0.98 13.62 -6.91
C ALA A 125 -0.85 12.23 -6.23
N LYS A 126 -0.25 12.13 -5.03
CA LYS A 126 -0.10 10.87 -4.28
C LYS A 126 -1.40 10.08 -4.14
N SER A 127 -2.43 10.72 -3.57
CA SER A 127 -3.72 10.05 -3.30
C SER A 127 -4.49 9.70 -4.57
N PRO A 128 -4.68 10.62 -5.56
CA PRO A 128 -5.34 10.28 -6.82
C PRO A 128 -4.72 9.07 -7.54
N CYS A 129 -3.38 8.97 -7.58
CA CYS A 129 -2.70 7.85 -8.23
C CYS A 129 -2.90 6.53 -7.45
N ALA A 130 -2.74 6.56 -6.12
CA ALA A 130 -2.98 5.37 -5.30
C ALA A 130 -4.44 4.91 -5.33
N ASP A 131 -5.40 5.84 -5.29
CA ASP A 131 -6.82 5.55 -5.36
C ASP A 131 -7.21 4.93 -6.70
N ALA A 132 -6.64 5.41 -7.82
CA ALA A 132 -6.83 4.80 -9.13
C ALA A 132 -6.35 3.33 -9.16
N VAL A 133 -5.22 3.05 -8.51
CA VAL A 133 -4.66 1.68 -8.40
C VAL A 133 -5.52 0.79 -7.48
N PHE A 134 -6.03 1.32 -6.37
CA PHE A 134 -6.79 0.57 -5.37
C PHE A 134 -8.30 0.49 -5.65
N ALA A 135 -8.83 1.26 -6.59
CA ALA A 135 -10.25 1.27 -6.92
C ALA A 135 -10.80 -0.13 -7.30
N PRO A 136 -10.10 -0.95 -8.10
CA PRO A 136 -10.54 -2.33 -8.36
C PRO A 136 -10.53 -3.21 -7.10
N ALA A 137 -9.49 -3.14 -6.25
CA ALA A 137 -9.43 -3.89 -5.00
C ALA A 137 -10.56 -3.49 -4.02
N SER A 138 -10.89 -2.20 -3.96
CA SER A 138 -12.05 -1.69 -3.22
C SER A 138 -13.36 -2.28 -3.75
N SER A 139 -13.49 -2.42 -5.05
CA SER A 139 -14.66 -3.02 -5.69
C SER A 139 -14.78 -4.52 -5.39
N ILE A 140 -13.68 -5.26 -5.46
CA ILE A 140 -13.60 -6.68 -5.10
C ILE A 140 -13.96 -6.87 -3.62
N GLN A 141 -13.40 -6.07 -2.71
CA GLN A 141 -13.71 -6.17 -1.28
C GLN A 141 -15.18 -5.85 -0.98
N ARG A 142 -15.77 -4.82 -1.62
CA ARG A 142 -17.21 -4.53 -1.47
C ARG A 142 -18.08 -5.70 -1.88
N LEU A 143 -17.72 -6.42 -2.95
CA LEU A 143 -18.42 -7.63 -3.35
C LEU A 143 -18.33 -8.72 -2.26
N ARG A 144 -17.13 -9.02 -1.76
CA ARG A 144 -16.93 -10.02 -0.68
C ARG A 144 -17.68 -9.68 0.59
N ILE A 145 -17.76 -8.41 0.97
CA ILE A 145 -18.53 -7.97 2.13
C ILE A 145 -20.03 -8.25 1.92
N ARG A 146 -20.57 -7.98 0.73
CA ARG A 146 -21.99 -8.26 0.41
C ARG A 146 -22.27 -9.77 0.41
N GLU A 147 -21.41 -10.57 -0.22
CA GLU A 147 -21.53 -12.04 -0.23
C GLU A 147 -21.47 -12.61 1.18
N HIS A 148 -20.57 -12.07 2.03
CA HIS A 148 -20.47 -12.47 3.43
C HIS A 148 -21.73 -12.11 4.22
N GLN A 149 -22.31 -10.92 4.01
CA GLN A 149 -23.57 -10.54 4.65
C GLN A 149 -24.70 -11.50 4.28
N GLN A 150 -24.82 -11.84 2.99
CA GLN A 150 -25.81 -12.83 2.53
C GLN A 150 -25.57 -14.22 3.15
N ALA A 151 -24.31 -14.61 3.30
CA ALA A 151 -23.95 -15.86 3.95
C ALA A 151 -24.29 -15.87 5.45
N ILE A 152 -24.15 -14.73 6.14
CA ILE A 152 -24.58 -14.56 7.54
C ILE A 152 -26.09 -14.73 7.64
N ASP A 153 -26.86 -14.02 6.81
CA ASP A 153 -28.33 -14.08 6.86
C ASP A 153 -28.84 -15.52 6.64
N LYS A 154 -28.20 -16.25 5.71
CA LYS A 154 -28.48 -17.68 5.49
C LYS A 154 -28.09 -18.52 6.71
N TYR A 155 -26.90 -18.31 7.26
CA TYR A 155 -26.42 -19.03 8.45
C TYR A 155 -27.34 -18.84 9.65
N GLU A 156 -27.83 -17.63 9.89
CA GLU A 156 -28.76 -17.34 10.99
C GLU A 156 -30.10 -18.08 10.80
N SER A 157 -30.65 -18.09 9.58
CA SER A 157 -31.83 -18.87 9.23
C SER A 157 -31.62 -20.38 9.46
N ASP A 158 -30.51 -20.92 8.94
CA ASP A 158 -30.18 -22.33 9.07
C ASP A 158 -29.96 -22.72 10.54
N LEU A 159 -29.37 -21.83 11.34
CA LEU A 159 -29.15 -22.04 12.77
C LEU A 159 -30.46 -22.10 13.55
N VAL A 160 -31.44 -21.25 13.21
CA VAL A 160 -32.79 -21.29 13.81
C VAL A 160 -33.49 -22.61 13.47
N GLN A 161 -33.41 -23.06 12.22
CA GLN A 161 -33.99 -24.33 11.79
C GLN A 161 -33.33 -25.52 12.50
N TYR A 162 -31.99 -25.53 12.58
CA TYR A 162 -31.23 -26.54 13.30
C TYR A 162 -31.62 -26.58 14.79
N GLN A 163 -31.67 -25.43 15.47
CA GLN A 163 -32.08 -25.37 16.88
C GLN A 163 -33.53 -25.86 17.10
N ALA A 164 -34.43 -25.58 16.17
CA ALA A 164 -35.80 -26.09 16.22
C ALA A 164 -35.87 -27.61 16.05
N ALA A 165 -35.12 -28.17 15.10
CA ALA A 165 -35.03 -29.62 14.88
C ALA A 165 -34.40 -30.34 16.09
N VAL A 166 -33.32 -29.80 16.66
CA VAL A 166 -32.69 -30.32 17.88
C VAL A 166 -33.68 -30.34 19.05
N LYS A 167 -34.49 -29.28 19.22
CA LYS A 167 -35.53 -29.23 20.26
C LYS A 167 -36.63 -30.27 20.07
N ARG A 168 -36.99 -30.60 18.82
CA ARG A 168 -38.01 -31.61 18.49
C ARG A 168 -37.54 -33.05 18.73
N LYS A 169 -36.22 -33.30 18.81
CA LYS A 169 -35.62 -34.64 18.98
C LYS A 169 -36.10 -35.67 17.94
N ASP A 170 -36.51 -35.21 16.76
CA ASP A 170 -37.10 -36.05 15.70
C ASP A 170 -36.03 -36.67 14.77
N GLY A 171 -34.74 -36.48 15.07
CA GLY A 171 -33.63 -37.01 14.28
C GLY A 171 -33.42 -36.29 12.95
N THR A 172 -34.16 -35.21 12.67
CA THR A 172 -34.03 -34.42 11.43
C THR A 172 -32.97 -33.32 11.54
N ALA A 173 -32.40 -33.12 12.72
CA ALA A 173 -31.30 -32.19 12.93
C ALA A 173 -30.05 -32.72 12.20
N GLY A 174 -29.75 -32.12 11.04
CA GLY A 174 -28.52 -32.35 10.28
C GLY A 174 -27.28 -31.80 11.00
N GLU A 175 -26.23 -31.47 10.26
CA GLU A 175 -25.03 -30.85 10.86
C GLU A 175 -25.31 -29.42 11.35
N GLN A 176 -24.70 -29.03 12.47
CA GLN A 176 -24.79 -27.66 12.96
C GLN A 176 -24.16 -26.72 11.93
N PRO A 177 -24.89 -25.67 11.47
CA PRO A 177 -24.33 -24.68 10.58
C PRO A 177 -23.07 -24.06 11.18
N LYS A 178 -22.05 -23.81 10.36
CA LYS A 178 -20.82 -23.12 10.75
C LYS A 178 -20.91 -21.65 10.38
N PRO A 179 -20.48 -20.71 11.24
CA PRO A 179 -20.51 -19.30 10.90
C PRO A 179 -19.59 -19.03 9.70
N PRO A 180 -20.06 -18.28 8.68
CA PRO A 180 -19.22 -17.91 7.56
C PRO A 180 -18.06 -17.03 8.04
N LYS A 181 -16.88 -17.15 7.42
CA LYS A 181 -15.72 -16.30 7.74
C LYS A 181 -15.69 -15.06 6.84
N PRO A 182 -15.38 -13.87 7.38
CA PRO A 182 -15.29 -12.65 6.58
C PRO A 182 -14.03 -12.67 5.71
N VAL A 183 -14.21 -12.57 4.40
CA VAL A 183 -13.09 -12.36 3.46
C VAL A 183 -12.79 -10.88 3.35
N ARG A 184 -11.56 -10.49 3.71
CA ARG A 184 -11.04 -9.12 3.57
C ARG A 184 -9.69 -9.16 2.87
N TYR A 185 -9.39 -8.12 2.09
CA TYR A 185 -8.13 -7.99 1.36
C TYR A 185 -7.32 -6.78 1.79
N PHE A 186 -7.97 -5.73 2.30
CA PHE A 186 -7.27 -4.57 2.83
C PHE A 186 -8.02 -3.92 3.99
N THR A 187 -7.26 -3.25 4.85
CA THR A 187 -7.75 -2.37 5.90
C THR A 187 -6.97 -1.06 5.90
N ARG A 188 -7.59 0.02 6.38
CA ARG A 188 -6.94 1.33 6.52
C ARG A 188 -6.59 1.66 7.98
N ASP A 189 -7.31 1.04 8.90
CA ASP A 189 -7.13 1.19 10.34
C ASP A 189 -7.46 -0.13 11.03
N ALA A 190 -6.62 -0.55 11.96
CA ALA A 190 -6.79 -1.73 12.81
C ALA A 190 -5.72 -1.74 13.90
N THR A 191 -6.11 -2.09 15.13
CA THR A 191 -5.14 -2.44 16.19
C THR A 191 -4.48 -3.78 15.87
N VAL A 192 -3.35 -4.10 16.51
CA VAL A 192 -2.65 -5.37 16.29
C VAL A 192 -3.52 -6.58 16.62
N GLU A 193 -4.35 -6.53 17.67
CA GLU A 193 -5.25 -7.62 18.06
C GLU A 193 -6.38 -7.81 17.05
N SER A 194 -6.92 -6.71 16.53
CA SER A 194 -7.95 -6.73 15.49
C SER A 194 -7.36 -7.27 14.20
N LEU A 195 -6.15 -6.84 13.85
CA LEU A 195 -5.42 -7.30 12.67
C LEU A 195 -5.09 -8.80 12.75
N CYS A 196 -4.64 -9.30 13.91
CA CYS A 196 -4.41 -10.74 14.10
C CYS A 196 -5.69 -11.56 13.97
N SER A 197 -6.81 -11.03 14.46
CA SER A 197 -8.11 -11.69 14.29
C SER A 197 -8.51 -11.74 12.80
N LEU A 198 -8.25 -10.68 12.04
CA LEU A 198 -8.49 -10.67 10.59
C LEU A 198 -7.58 -11.64 9.84
N LEU A 199 -6.30 -11.70 10.20
CA LEU A 199 -5.33 -12.60 9.58
C LEU A 199 -5.62 -14.08 9.87
N HIS A 200 -6.17 -14.40 11.04
CA HIS A 200 -6.65 -15.74 11.36
C HIS A 200 -7.76 -16.20 10.39
N ASP A 201 -8.68 -15.31 10.02
CA ASP A 201 -9.74 -15.61 9.05
C ASP A 201 -9.28 -15.49 7.59
N ASN A 202 -8.19 -14.76 7.34
CA ASN A 202 -7.65 -14.46 6.01
C ASN A 202 -6.19 -14.90 5.91
N PRO A 203 -5.92 -16.22 5.74
CA PRO A 203 -4.57 -16.78 5.81
C PRO A 203 -3.63 -16.25 4.72
N ARG A 204 -4.17 -15.74 3.61
CA ARG A 204 -3.42 -15.06 2.54
C ARG A 204 -2.66 -13.85 3.07
N GLY A 205 -3.19 -13.14 4.06
CA GLY A 205 -2.69 -11.83 4.47
C GLY A 205 -3.53 -10.67 3.93
N LEU A 206 -3.11 -9.45 4.25
CA LEU A 206 -3.86 -8.22 4.01
C LEU A 206 -2.95 -7.06 3.59
N LEU A 207 -3.52 -6.10 2.87
CA LEU A 207 -2.92 -4.79 2.66
C LEU A 207 -3.37 -3.87 3.79
N TYR A 208 -2.41 -3.28 4.49
CA TYR A 208 -2.63 -2.17 5.41
C TYR A 208 -2.29 -0.86 4.69
N SER A 209 -3.30 -0.06 4.36
CA SER A 209 -3.15 1.15 3.56
C SER A 209 -3.72 2.37 4.30
N PRO A 210 -2.98 2.94 5.28
CA PRO A 210 -3.41 4.15 5.97
C PRO A 210 -3.43 5.34 4.99
N ASP A 211 -4.33 6.29 5.21
CA ASP A 211 -4.41 7.50 4.40
C ASP A 211 -3.13 8.34 4.50
N GLU A 212 -2.52 8.36 5.70
CA GLU A 212 -1.20 8.91 5.95
C GLU A 212 -0.34 7.90 6.69
N LEU A 213 0.84 7.59 6.16
CA LEU A 213 1.79 6.68 6.81
C LEU A 213 2.22 7.19 8.19
N ALA A 214 2.16 8.51 8.41
CA ALA A 214 2.40 9.15 9.68
C ALA A 214 1.52 8.59 10.81
N GLN A 215 0.28 8.24 10.51
CA GLN A 215 -0.64 7.68 11.49
C GLN A 215 -0.16 6.29 11.94
N TRP A 216 0.24 5.45 10.98
CA TRP A 216 0.77 4.12 11.26
C TRP A 216 2.09 4.17 12.04
N LEU A 217 3.05 4.98 11.61
CA LEU A 217 4.32 5.16 12.33
C LEU A 217 4.10 5.73 13.74
N GLY A 218 3.16 6.65 13.90
CA GLY A 218 2.80 7.23 15.20
C GLY A 218 2.14 6.25 16.17
N MET A 219 1.62 5.09 15.70
CA MET A 219 1.04 4.08 16.60
C MET A 219 2.11 3.41 17.48
N PHE A 220 3.36 3.34 17.01
CA PHE A 220 4.44 2.69 17.76
C PHE A 220 4.96 3.52 18.96
N ASP A 221 4.83 4.84 18.89
CA ASP A 221 5.32 5.78 19.92
C ASP A 221 4.31 5.96 21.08
N ARG A 222 3.01 5.89 20.78
CA ARG A 222 1.93 6.14 21.74
C ARG A 222 1.81 5.09 22.86
N TYR A 223 2.52 3.97 22.77
CA TYR A 223 2.46 2.86 23.72
C TYR A 223 3.76 2.61 24.49
N SER A 224 4.60 3.63 24.64
CA SER A 224 5.79 3.62 25.52
C SER A 224 5.49 3.32 27.01
N GLY A 225 4.21 3.25 27.40
CA GLY A 225 3.71 2.76 28.70
C GLY A 225 3.56 1.22 28.83
N GLY A 226 4.40 0.42 28.14
CA GLY A 226 4.53 -1.03 28.39
C GLY A 226 4.07 -1.99 27.29
N THR A 227 3.37 -1.52 26.24
CA THR A 227 2.88 -2.37 25.12
C THR A 227 3.45 -2.00 23.74
N GLY A 228 4.16 -0.88 23.58
CA GLY A 228 4.70 -0.45 22.28
C GLY A 228 5.77 -1.39 21.71
N GLY A 229 6.56 -2.03 22.58
CA GLY A 229 7.56 -3.02 22.17
C GLY A 229 6.95 -4.30 21.59
N SER A 230 5.79 -4.76 22.11
CA SER A 230 5.11 -5.95 21.57
C SER A 230 4.51 -5.68 20.20
N ASP A 231 4.00 -4.47 19.96
CA ASP A 231 3.41 -4.12 18.66
C ASP A 231 4.48 -4.05 17.57
N ARG A 232 5.62 -3.41 17.82
CA ARG A 232 6.76 -3.42 16.88
C ARG A 232 7.18 -4.83 16.52
N ALA A 233 7.34 -5.71 17.52
CA ALA A 233 7.70 -7.11 17.29
C ALA A 233 6.66 -7.85 16.43
N ASN A 234 5.37 -7.63 16.68
CA ASN A 234 4.28 -8.21 15.90
C ASN A 234 4.31 -7.73 14.44
N TRP A 235 4.50 -6.43 14.20
CA TRP A 235 4.61 -5.89 12.84
C TRP A 235 5.85 -6.43 12.10
N LEU A 236 7.00 -6.56 12.79
CA LEU A 236 8.20 -7.18 12.20
C LEU A 236 7.97 -8.66 11.84
N ALA A 237 7.25 -9.40 12.68
CA ALA A 237 6.83 -10.77 12.37
C ALA A 237 5.90 -10.80 11.15
N MET A 238 4.97 -9.85 11.05
CA MET A 238 4.04 -9.72 9.91
C MET A 238 4.75 -9.39 8.59
N TYR A 239 5.83 -8.61 8.63
CA TYR A 239 6.68 -8.33 7.46
C TYR A 239 7.37 -9.59 6.94
N ASP A 240 7.82 -10.45 7.84
CA ASP A 240 8.54 -11.68 7.50
C ASP A 240 7.61 -12.90 7.32
N ALA A 241 6.28 -12.67 7.32
CA ALA A 241 5.25 -13.70 7.23
C ALA A 241 5.46 -14.84 8.25
N ARG A 242 5.80 -14.47 9.49
CA ARG A 242 6.05 -15.37 10.61
C ARG A 242 4.78 -15.59 11.42
N GLU A 243 4.85 -16.53 12.36
CA GLU A 243 3.78 -16.74 13.31
C GLU A 243 3.63 -15.56 14.26
N VAL A 244 2.39 -15.29 14.66
CA VAL A 244 2.04 -14.28 15.65
C VAL A 244 1.04 -14.89 16.63
N ILE A 245 1.30 -14.73 17.92
CA ILE A 245 0.41 -15.12 19.01
C ILE A 245 0.01 -13.85 19.75
N VAL A 246 -1.30 -13.62 19.88
CA VAL A 246 -1.83 -12.52 20.67
C VAL A 246 -2.75 -13.06 21.76
N ASP A 247 -2.33 -12.88 23.01
CA ASP A 247 -3.14 -13.16 24.18
C ASP A 247 -4.17 -12.05 24.38
N ARG A 248 -5.46 -12.39 24.38
CA ARG A 248 -6.53 -11.41 24.66
C ARG A 248 -6.65 -11.17 26.17
N LYS A 249 -6.35 -9.95 26.64
CA LYS A 249 -6.69 -9.52 28.00
C LYS A 249 -8.15 -9.01 28.06
N GLY A 250 -9.05 -9.78 28.67
CA GLY A 250 -10.46 -9.41 28.88
C GLY A 250 -11.25 -10.46 29.68
N SER A 251 -12.30 -10.03 30.39
CA SER A 251 -13.02 -10.73 31.49
C SER A 251 -13.70 -12.07 31.17
N ASN A 252 -13.73 -12.49 29.90
CA ASN A 252 -14.06 -13.86 29.50
C ASN A 252 -12.82 -14.44 28.83
N HIS A 253 -12.21 -15.46 29.46
CA HIS A 253 -11.05 -16.23 29.01
C HIS A 253 -11.18 -16.73 27.56
N LYS A 254 -11.03 -15.83 26.57
CA LYS A 254 -11.00 -16.17 25.15
C LYS A 254 -9.60 -16.70 24.85
N LYS A 255 -9.54 -17.85 24.18
CA LYS A 255 -8.30 -18.50 23.74
C LYS A 255 -7.40 -17.50 22.99
N PRO A 256 -6.07 -17.61 23.11
CA PRO A 256 -5.14 -16.79 22.33
C PRO A 256 -5.43 -16.93 20.84
N VAL A 257 -5.25 -15.84 20.10
CA VAL A 257 -5.35 -15.87 18.63
C VAL A 257 -3.98 -16.25 18.09
N TYR A 258 -3.89 -17.45 17.51
CA TYR A 258 -2.71 -17.92 16.80
C TYR A 258 -2.88 -17.73 15.30
N VAL A 259 -1.87 -17.13 14.66
CA VAL A 259 -1.76 -16.99 13.22
C VAL A 259 -0.43 -17.59 12.80
N ALA A 260 -0.45 -18.73 12.10
CA ALA A 260 0.75 -19.47 11.73
C ALA A 260 1.65 -18.73 10.71
N SER A 261 1.04 -17.90 9.84
CA SER A 261 1.76 -17.08 8.87
C SER A 261 1.04 -15.75 8.70
N ALA A 262 1.35 -14.81 9.59
CA ALA A 262 0.77 -13.47 9.58
C ALA A 262 1.47 -12.65 8.49
N ALA A 263 0.80 -12.28 7.40
CA ALA A 263 1.39 -11.48 6.34
C ALA A 263 0.64 -10.17 6.14
N VAL A 264 1.35 -9.04 6.27
CA VAL A 264 0.77 -7.71 6.07
C VAL A 264 1.68 -6.88 5.20
N SER A 265 1.22 -6.55 4.00
CA SER A 265 1.87 -5.54 3.15
C SER A 265 1.39 -4.15 3.57
N VAL A 266 2.26 -3.14 3.50
CA VAL A 266 1.96 -1.78 3.93
C VAL A 266 2.22 -0.85 2.77
N PHE A 267 1.21 -0.05 2.39
CA PHE A 267 1.40 1.06 1.47
C PHE A 267 0.94 2.34 2.14
N GLY A 268 1.73 3.40 2.05
CA GLY A 268 1.29 4.71 2.52
C GLY A 268 1.90 5.84 1.73
N SER A 269 1.47 7.04 2.08
CA SER A 269 2.05 8.26 1.58
C SER A 269 2.47 9.14 2.74
N VAL A 270 3.57 9.86 2.60
CA VAL A 270 4.10 10.73 3.65
C VAL A 270 4.68 12.00 3.04
N GLN A 271 4.55 13.10 3.76
CA GLN A 271 5.17 14.36 3.37
C GLN A 271 6.64 14.38 3.83
N SER A 272 7.55 14.85 2.98
CA SER A 272 9.00 14.88 3.27
C SER A 272 9.33 15.57 4.60
N ARG A 273 8.61 16.65 4.94
CA ARG A 273 8.82 17.40 6.19
C ARG A 273 8.40 16.63 7.45
N ILE A 274 7.46 15.71 7.33
CA ILE A 274 6.92 14.94 8.46
C ILE A 274 7.75 13.68 8.65
N LEU A 275 8.22 13.05 7.56
CA LEU A 275 8.99 11.80 7.59
C LEU A 275 10.19 11.84 8.54
N SER A 276 10.99 12.91 8.51
CA SER A 276 12.18 13.04 9.37
C SER A 276 11.86 13.10 10.86
N LYS A 277 10.62 13.40 11.23
CA LYS A 277 10.15 13.44 12.62
C LYS A 277 9.47 12.15 13.08
N LEU A 278 9.08 11.29 12.15
CA LEU A 278 8.29 10.09 12.43
C LEU A 278 9.14 8.86 12.64
N LEU A 279 10.29 8.76 11.96
CA LEU A 279 11.22 7.67 12.17
C LEU A 279 12.07 8.00 13.41
N THR A 280 11.74 7.34 14.53
CA THR A 280 12.48 7.48 15.79
C THR A 280 13.78 6.66 15.76
N GLU A 281 14.68 6.90 16.71
CA GLU A 281 15.87 6.06 16.90
C GLU A 281 15.49 4.59 17.20
N GLU A 282 14.36 4.36 17.87
CA GLU A 282 13.88 3.00 18.15
C GLU A 282 13.43 2.28 16.87
N ASP A 283 12.82 3.01 15.93
CA ASP A 283 12.39 2.44 14.64
C ASP A 283 13.57 2.12 13.72
N ARG A 284 14.66 2.91 13.81
CA ARG A 284 15.95 2.62 13.19
C ARG A 284 16.60 1.39 13.82
N ALA A 285 16.75 1.37 15.15
CA ALA A 285 17.39 0.29 15.89
C ALA A 285 16.65 -1.06 15.78
N SER A 286 15.32 -1.05 15.74
CA SER A 286 14.51 -2.27 15.55
C SER A 286 14.54 -2.81 14.11
N GLY A 287 15.05 -2.00 13.15
CA GLY A 287 15.06 -2.32 11.73
C GLY A 287 13.69 -2.23 11.07
N LEU A 288 12.75 -1.49 11.68
CA LEU A 288 11.46 -1.16 11.06
C LEU A 288 11.68 -0.19 9.89
N ALA A 289 12.45 0.88 10.13
CA ALA A 289 12.76 1.88 9.10
C ALA A 289 13.44 1.25 7.88
N ALA A 290 14.41 0.36 8.11
CA ALA A 290 15.15 -0.34 7.06
C ALA A 290 14.30 -1.29 6.18
N ARG A 291 13.06 -1.61 6.58
CA ARG A 291 12.13 -2.45 5.80
C ARG A 291 11.18 -1.64 4.91
N LEU A 292 11.06 -0.33 5.17
CA LEU A 292 10.15 0.55 4.46
C LEU A 292 10.83 1.07 3.19
N LEU A 293 10.32 0.67 2.03
CA LEU A 293 10.79 1.16 0.73
C LEU A 293 10.25 2.57 0.49
N LEU A 294 11.11 3.56 0.76
CA LEU A 294 10.80 4.97 0.60
C LEU A 294 11.21 5.43 -0.79
N VAL A 295 10.23 5.87 -1.59
CA VAL A 295 10.49 6.49 -2.89
C VAL A 295 10.17 7.96 -2.81
N GLN A 296 11.12 8.82 -3.21
CA GLN A 296 10.92 10.26 -3.31
C GLN A 296 11.05 10.70 -4.78
N PRO A 297 9.94 10.69 -5.55
CA PRO A 297 9.97 11.12 -6.94
C PRO A 297 10.25 12.63 -7.03
N PRO A 298 10.85 13.11 -8.15
CA PRO A 298 11.01 14.54 -8.37
C PRO A 298 9.65 15.25 -8.35
N VAL A 299 9.64 16.44 -7.75
CA VAL A 299 8.42 17.27 -7.68
C VAL A 299 8.31 18.06 -8.98
N LYS A 300 7.24 17.83 -9.74
CA LYS A 300 6.90 18.61 -10.94
C LYS A 300 5.52 19.26 -10.79
N ALA A 301 5.29 20.33 -11.55
CA ALA A 301 3.98 20.92 -11.68
C ALA A 301 3.02 19.92 -12.36
N LEU A 302 1.82 19.76 -11.81
CA LEU A 302 0.78 18.93 -12.39
C LEU A 302 -0.07 19.78 -13.33
N TRP A 303 -0.22 19.33 -14.56
CA TRP A 303 -1.13 19.95 -15.52
C TRP A 303 -2.39 19.10 -15.65
N TRP A 304 -3.55 19.75 -15.63
CA TRP A 304 -4.80 19.07 -15.96
C TRP A 304 -4.75 18.59 -17.42
N THR A 305 -4.70 17.28 -17.61
CA THR A 305 -4.53 16.68 -18.95
C THR A 305 -5.84 16.48 -19.68
N GLY A 306 -6.96 16.41 -18.94
CA GLY A 306 -8.27 16.01 -19.47
C GLY A 306 -8.34 14.57 -19.98
N LYS A 307 -7.33 13.74 -19.69
CA LYS A 307 -7.26 12.34 -20.09
C LYS A 307 -7.79 11.44 -18.98
N ASP A 308 -8.59 10.45 -19.36
CA ASP A 308 -9.03 9.39 -18.47
C ASP A 308 -8.13 8.16 -18.57
N ILE A 309 -8.11 7.35 -17.51
CA ILE A 309 -7.54 6.00 -17.57
C ILE A 309 -8.48 5.15 -18.41
N SER A 310 -7.97 4.58 -19.51
CA SER A 310 -8.82 3.80 -20.42
C SER A 310 -9.52 2.64 -19.70
N GLU A 311 -10.78 2.40 -20.04
CA GLU A 311 -11.57 1.31 -19.45
C GLU A 311 -10.90 -0.06 -19.66
N SER A 312 -10.25 -0.26 -20.81
CA SER A 312 -9.50 -1.48 -21.12
C SER A 312 -8.34 -1.74 -20.15
N VAL A 313 -7.64 -0.69 -19.71
CA VAL A 313 -6.54 -0.80 -18.73
C VAL A 313 -7.11 -1.08 -17.34
N SER A 314 -8.18 -0.37 -16.96
CA SER A 314 -8.88 -0.59 -15.69
C SER A 314 -9.42 -2.03 -15.58
N MET A 315 -10.02 -2.57 -16.65
CA MET A 315 -10.49 -3.95 -16.70
C MET A 315 -9.34 -4.97 -16.65
N LYS A 316 -8.25 -4.74 -17.40
CA LYS A 316 -7.06 -5.60 -17.33
C LYS A 316 -6.49 -5.65 -15.91
N TRP A 317 -6.37 -4.51 -15.25
CA TRP A 317 -5.89 -4.47 -13.86
C TRP A 317 -6.85 -5.19 -12.90
N HIS A 318 -8.16 -4.97 -13.03
CA HIS A 318 -9.17 -5.68 -12.24
C HIS A 318 -9.07 -7.21 -12.41
N ASN A 319 -9.00 -7.69 -13.66
CA ASN A 319 -8.88 -9.11 -13.98
C ASN A 319 -7.56 -9.70 -13.44
N HIS A 320 -6.47 -8.94 -13.54
CA HIS A 320 -5.18 -9.34 -13.02
C HIS A 320 -5.22 -9.54 -11.48
N LEU A 321 -5.83 -8.61 -10.75
CA LEU A 321 -6.01 -8.77 -9.30
C LEU A 321 -6.85 -10.01 -8.94
N ASN A 322 -7.92 -10.27 -9.69
CA ASN A 322 -8.70 -11.51 -9.50
C ASN A 322 -7.86 -12.75 -9.79
N ALA A 323 -7.02 -12.75 -10.82
CA ALA A 323 -6.12 -13.86 -11.13
C ALA A 323 -5.11 -14.11 -9.99
N LEU A 324 -4.52 -13.07 -9.39
CA LEU A 324 -3.66 -13.22 -8.20
C LEU A 324 -4.45 -13.81 -7.01
N LEU A 325 -5.70 -13.41 -6.85
CA LEU A 325 -6.59 -13.94 -5.80
C LEU A 325 -7.02 -15.40 -6.02
N THR A 326 -6.91 -15.94 -7.24
CA THR A 326 -7.14 -17.36 -7.52
C THR A 326 -5.94 -18.27 -7.18
N LEU A 327 -4.79 -17.72 -6.81
CA LEU A 327 -3.65 -18.53 -6.39
C LEU A 327 -4.00 -19.30 -5.11
N ASP A 328 -4.00 -20.62 -5.15
CA ASP A 328 -4.30 -21.42 -3.96
C ASP A 328 -3.10 -21.58 -3.02
N HIS A 329 -3.39 -21.73 -1.73
CA HIS A 329 -2.44 -22.26 -0.74
C HIS A 329 -2.18 -23.75 -0.98
N GLY A 330 -0.98 -24.19 -0.59
CA GLY A 330 -0.75 -25.61 -0.32
C GLY A 330 -1.47 -26.03 0.97
N ARG A 331 -1.41 -27.33 1.28
CA ARG A 331 -1.94 -27.90 2.52
C ARG A 331 -0.86 -28.74 3.18
N ASP A 332 -0.76 -28.68 4.50
CA ASP A 332 0.06 -29.61 5.28
C ASP A 332 -0.73 -30.87 5.68
N ASP A 333 -0.11 -31.74 6.49
CA ASP A 333 -0.72 -32.98 6.96
C ASP A 333 -1.96 -32.76 7.84
N ALA A 334 -2.16 -31.55 8.37
CA ALA A 334 -3.32 -31.16 9.18
C ALA A 334 -4.39 -30.42 8.37
N ASP A 335 -4.25 -30.37 7.03
CA ASP A 335 -5.08 -29.56 6.13
C ASP A 335 -5.02 -28.05 6.42
N GLU A 336 -3.97 -27.57 7.08
CA GLU A 336 -3.78 -26.14 7.32
C GLU A 336 -3.15 -25.47 6.09
N PRO A 337 -3.51 -24.21 5.78
CA PRO A 337 -3.03 -23.51 4.60
C PRO A 337 -1.53 -23.20 4.73
N THR A 338 -0.75 -23.64 3.75
CA THR A 338 0.70 -23.38 3.68
C THR A 338 1.07 -22.67 2.38
N SER A 339 2.23 -21.99 2.38
CA SER A 339 2.76 -21.37 1.17
C SER A 339 3.24 -22.41 0.18
N VAL A 340 2.87 -22.24 -1.10
CA VAL A 340 3.53 -22.97 -2.19
C VAL A 340 4.92 -22.38 -2.40
N MET A 341 5.94 -23.24 -2.38
CA MET A 341 7.34 -22.81 -2.55
C MET A 341 7.63 -22.53 -4.01
N VAL A 342 8.11 -21.33 -4.29
CA VAL A 342 8.69 -20.94 -5.59
C VAL A 342 10.20 -21.09 -5.46
N ARG A 343 10.89 -21.58 -6.49
CA ARG A 343 12.35 -21.74 -6.51
C ARG A 343 12.99 -20.78 -7.52
N LEU A 344 14.31 -20.62 -7.43
CA LEU A 344 15.09 -19.95 -8.46
C LEU A 344 15.53 -20.96 -9.52
N SER A 345 15.45 -20.58 -10.79
CA SER A 345 16.22 -21.26 -11.83
C SER A 345 17.73 -21.16 -11.56
N PRO A 346 18.56 -22.06 -12.11
CA PRO A 346 20.01 -21.98 -11.95
C PRO A 346 20.58 -20.61 -12.35
N GLU A 347 20.12 -20.06 -13.47
CA GLU A 347 20.58 -18.78 -14.01
C GLU A 347 20.11 -17.60 -13.15
N ALA A 348 18.86 -17.64 -12.65
CA ALA A 348 18.36 -16.65 -11.69
C ALA A 348 19.13 -16.70 -10.37
N THR A 349 19.56 -17.90 -9.94
CA THR A 349 20.39 -18.08 -8.74
C THR A 349 21.73 -17.37 -8.90
N GLU A 350 22.38 -17.49 -10.04
CA GLU A 350 23.64 -16.78 -10.30
C GLU A 350 23.45 -15.26 -10.36
N ALA A 351 22.38 -14.78 -11.01
CA ALA A 351 22.05 -13.35 -11.02
C ALA A 351 21.82 -12.80 -9.60
N TYR A 352 21.06 -13.54 -8.78
CA TYR A 352 20.80 -13.17 -7.39
C TYR A 352 22.08 -13.20 -6.53
N LYS A 353 22.96 -14.20 -6.71
CA LYS A 353 24.27 -14.27 -6.01
C LYS A 353 25.14 -13.05 -6.34
N ALA A 354 25.24 -12.68 -7.61
CA ALA A 354 26.01 -11.51 -8.03
C ALA A 354 25.48 -10.22 -7.39
N TYR A 355 24.16 -10.03 -7.40
CA TYR A 355 23.50 -8.92 -6.71
C TYR A 355 23.78 -8.94 -5.21
N TYR A 356 23.56 -10.07 -4.54
CA TYR A 356 23.74 -10.24 -3.10
C TYR A 356 25.16 -9.88 -2.67
N ASN A 357 26.16 -10.34 -3.42
CA ASN A 357 27.56 -10.04 -3.16
C ASN A 357 27.88 -8.56 -3.39
N ARG A 358 27.34 -7.93 -4.45
CA ARG A 358 27.50 -6.48 -4.69
C ARG A 358 26.96 -5.66 -3.52
N ILE A 359 25.75 -5.95 -3.05
CA ILE A 359 25.17 -5.28 -1.87
C ILE A 359 25.98 -5.57 -0.60
N SER A 360 26.62 -6.72 -0.50
CA SER A 360 27.50 -7.06 0.63
C SER A 360 28.77 -6.22 0.65
N VAL A 361 29.39 -5.97 -0.51
CA VAL A 361 30.53 -5.06 -0.64
C VAL A 361 30.13 -3.62 -0.29
N LEU A 362 28.99 -3.15 -0.80
CA LEU A 362 28.48 -1.81 -0.45
C LEU A 362 28.25 -1.66 1.05
N TRP A 363 27.67 -2.69 1.67
CA TRP A 363 27.42 -2.73 3.10
C TRP A 363 28.73 -2.61 3.90
N GLU A 364 29.74 -3.43 3.56
CA GLU A 364 31.05 -3.41 4.21
C GLU A 364 31.78 -2.08 4.04
N SER A 365 31.62 -1.43 2.88
CA SER A 365 32.25 -0.14 2.59
C SER A 365 31.56 1.07 3.23
N SER A 366 30.32 0.91 3.72
CA SER A 366 29.55 1.99 4.33
C SER A 366 29.97 2.22 5.78
N SER A 367 30.09 3.48 6.18
CA SER A 367 30.25 3.89 7.58
C SER A 367 28.95 4.37 8.25
N ASP A 368 27.85 4.38 7.49
CA ASP A 368 26.51 4.78 7.97
C ASP A 368 25.71 3.53 8.35
N ASP A 369 25.38 3.41 9.64
CA ASP A 369 24.66 2.28 10.23
C ASP A 369 23.22 2.13 9.69
N ASP A 370 22.53 3.24 9.41
CA ASP A 370 21.16 3.21 8.86
C ASP A 370 21.18 2.76 7.40
N TYR A 371 22.18 3.22 6.65
CA TYR A 371 22.38 2.78 5.29
C TYR A 371 22.77 1.29 5.24
N GLN A 372 23.66 0.85 6.13
CA GLN A 372 23.99 -0.57 6.31
C GLN A 372 22.75 -1.41 6.64
N ALA A 373 21.93 -0.98 7.60
CA ALA A 373 20.70 -1.68 7.96
C ALA A 373 19.76 -1.82 6.74
N SER A 374 19.61 -0.74 5.97
CA SER A 374 18.81 -0.72 4.74
C SER A 374 19.35 -1.67 3.68
N LEU A 375 20.65 -1.64 3.38
CA LEU A 375 21.30 -2.55 2.43
C LEU A 375 21.12 -4.02 2.83
N ALA A 376 21.22 -4.34 4.12
CA ALA A 376 21.02 -5.70 4.63
C ALA A 376 19.58 -6.21 4.38
N LYS A 377 18.57 -5.35 4.48
CA LYS A 377 17.18 -5.70 4.16
C LYS A 377 16.92 -5.73 2.66
N LEU A 378 17.54 -4.82 1.91
CA LEU A 378 17.39 -4.68 0.46
C LEU A 378 17.76 -5.97 -0.29
N ARG A 379 18.77 -6.71 0.20
CA ARG A 379 19.14 -8.05 -0.34
C ARG A 379 17.93 -8.96 -0.49
N ASN A 380 17.11 -9.06 0.56
CA ASN A 380 15.91 -9.90 0.54
C ASN A 380 14.77 -9.23 -0.23
N VAL A 381 14.69 -7.89 -0.26
CA VAL A 381 13.66 -7.16 -1.00
C VAL A 381 13.72 -7.46 -2.50
N ALA A 382 14.91 -7.52 -3.11
CA ALA A 382 15.04 -7.89 -4.52
C ALA A 382 14.42 -9.25 -4.83
N ALA A 383 14.63 -10.23 -3.95
CA ALA A 383 14.03 -11.56 -4.06
C ALA A 383 12.50 -11.53 -3.92
N ARG A 384 11.96 -10.67 -3.04
CA ARG A 384 10.51 -10.45 -2.90
C ARG A 384 9.92 -9.81 -4.16
N LEU A 385 10.54 -8.74 -4.66
CA LEU A 385 10.13 -8.05 -5.88
C LEU A 385 10.17 -8.98 -7.08
N ALA A 386 11.23 -9.77 -7.24
CA ALA A 386 11.34 -10.77 -8.29
C ALA A 386 10.18 -11.78 -8.24
N THR A 387 9.81 -12.26 -7.05
CA THR A 387 8.70 -13.21 -6.85
C THR A 387 7.36 -12.60 -7.21
N ILE A 388 7.14 -11.33 -6.84
CA ILE A 388 5.90 -10.59 -7.13
C ILE A 388 5.77 -10.37 -8.64
N VAL A 389 6.83 -9.90 -9.29
CA VAL A 389 6.87 -9.71 -10.74
C VAL A 389 6.68 -11.05 -11.45
N HIS A 390 7.39 -12.10 -11.05
CA HIS A 390 7.29 -13.43 -11.65
C HIS A 390 5.88 -14.01 -11.56
N THR A 391 5.28 -13.97 -10.36
CA THR A 391 3.92 -14.48 -10.13
C THR A 391 2.91 -13.67 -10.95
N SER A 392 3.08 -12.35 -11.02
CA SER A 392 2.26 -11.48 -11.84
C SER A 392 2.38 -11.82 -13.34
N ARG A 393 3.59 -12.02 -13.87
CA ARG A 393 3.83 -12.45 -15.25
C ARG A 393 3.13 -13.78 -15.56
N SER A 394 3.23 -14.75 -14.65
CA SER A 394 2.55 -16.04 -14.78
C SER A 394 1.01 -15.90 -14.80
N CYS A 395 0.44 -15.11 -13.88
CA CYS A 395 -1.00 -14.83 -13.84
C CYS A 395 -1.50 -14.00 -15.04
N ASP A 396 -0.64 -13.22 -15.69
CA ASP A 396 -0.96 -12.50 -16.94
C ASP A 396 -0.90 -13.40 -18.18
N GLY A 397 -0.52 -14.66 -18.02
CA GLY A 397 -0.47 -15.65 -19.10
C GLY A 397 0.85 -15.65 -19.89
N GLU A 398 1.91 -15.01 -19.38
CA GLU A 398 3.24 -15.20 -19.95
C GLU A 398 3.67 -16.67 -19.80
N ARG A 399 4.38 -17.19 -20.81
CA ARG A 399 4.87 -18.59 -20.82
C ARG A 399 6.10 -18.75 -19.91
N VAL A 400 5.87 -18.70 -18.61
CA VAL A 400 6.87 -18.94 -17.56
C VAL A 400 6.41 -20.10 -16.66
N ASP A 401 7.34 -20.82 -16.05
CA ASP A 401 7.01 -21.82 -15.02
C ASP A 401 6.54 -21.08 -13.75
N PRO A 402 5.29 -21.26 -13.28
CA PRO A 402 4.75 -20.53 -12.13
C PRO A 402 5.49 -20.78 -10.81
N LEU A 403 6.27 -21.86 -10.70
CA LEU A 403 6.97 -22.27 -9.49
C LEU A 403 8.49 -22.08 -9.59
N MET A 404 8.99 -21.51 -10.68
CA MET A 404 10.42 -21.28 -10.90
C MET A 404 10.69 -19.88 -11.46
N VAL A 405 11.19 -18.99 -10.60
CA VAL A 405 11.63 -17.65 -10.99
C VAL A 405 12.75 -17.77 -12.02
N ASP A 406 12.46 -17.28 -13.22
CA ASP A 406 13.40 -17.18 -14.33
C ASP A 406 14.37 -16.00 -14.14
N THR A 407 15.41 -15.95 -14.97
CA THR A 407 16.44 -14.90 -14.89
C THR A 407 15.84 -13.52 -15.15
N ASP A 408 14.91 -13.40 -16.09
CA ASP A 408 14.26 -12.12 -16.41
C ASP A 408 13.52 -11.55 -15.20
N SER A 409 12.69 -12.35 -14.51
CA SER A 409 11.98 -11.88 -13.31
C SER A 409 12.94 -11.51 -12.17
N MET A 410 14.05 -12.25 -12.03
CA MET A 410 15.07 -11.93 -11.03
C MET A 410 15.76 -10.60 -11.34
N VAL A 411 16.20 -10.39 -12.59
CA VAL A 411 16.81 -9.13 -13.03
C VAL A 411 15.86 -7.97 -12.82
N ARG A 412 14.57 -8.12 -13.19
CA ARG A 412 13.55 -7.10 -12.93
C ARG A 412 13.39 -6.77 -11.44
N GLY A 413 13.37 -7.79 -10.58
CA GLY A 413 13.34 -7.59 -9.13
C GLY A 413 14.57 -6.86 -8.59
N ILE A 414 15.76 -7.17 -9.11
CA ILE A 414 17.01 -6.47 -8.80
C ILE A 414 16.96 -5.02 -9.27
N THR A 415 16.51 -4.76 -10.50
CA THR A 415 16.38 -3.41 -11.06
C THR A 415 15.42 -2.54 -10.24
N LEU A 416 14.30 -3.12 -9.78
CA LEU A 416 13.36 -2.42 -8.90
C LEU A 416 13.93 -2.17 -7.50
N ALA A 417 14.81 -3.03 -7.00
CA ALA A 417 15.46 -2.85 -5.70
C ALA A 417 16.62 -1.84 -5.74
N ASP A 418 17.29 -1.69 -6.89
CA ASP A 418 18.36 -0.72 -7.10
C ASP A 418 17.85 0.72 -7.27
N TYR A 419 16.60 0.88 -7.69
CA TYR A 419 15.90 2.17 -7.79
C TYR A 419 15.45 2.65 -6.41
#